data_AF-A0AA42X8L9-F1
#
_entry.id   AF-A0AA42X8L9-F1
#
_cell.length_a   1.000
_cell.length_b   1.000
_cell.length_c   1.000
_cell.angle_alpha   90.00
_cell.angle_beta   90.00
_cell.angle_gamma   90.00
#
_symmetry.space_group_name_H-M   'P 1'
#
loop_
_entity.id
_entity.type
_entity.pdbx_description
1 polymer ?
#
loop_
_entity_poly.entity_id
_entity_poly.type
_entity_poly.pdbx_seq_one_letter_code
_entity_poly.pdbx_strand_id
1 'polypeptide(L)'
;MNIIDAAHKTVHAYPGGSESLAPRIAMSAAVLRNKVNPNNSTHHLTLVEASEVMGVTGDYRILHALAGEHGYTLSKMEGRTSGSLIGALLAAAGAKGDLAEVIAEAMADQRITPNEASTIAQHCARLQEIFAELAQHAANAAARDAQ
;
A
#
# COMPACT_ATOMS: atom_id res chain seq x y z
N MET A 1 13.12 0.24 -6.59
CA MET A 1 12.56 0.88 -7.81
C MET A 1 12.28 2.31 -7.45
N ASN A 2 12.80 3.28 -8.22
CA ASN A 2 12.56 4.68 -7.91
C ASN A 2 11.15 5.13 -8.38
N ILE A 3 10.73 6.31 -7.94
CA ILE A 3 9.39 6.85 -8.24
C ILE A 3 9.13 7.06 -9.75
N ILE A 4 10.17 7.44 -10.52
CA ILE A 4 10.03 7.73 -11.95
C ILE A 4 9.83 6.43 -12.75
N ASP A 5 10.58 5.37 -12.43
CA ASP A 5 10.42 4.05 -13.00
C ASP A 5 9.03 3.47 -12.69
N ALA A 6 8.55 3.71 -11.45
CA ALA A 6 7.21 3.30 -11.05
C ALA A 6 6.15 4.02 -11.88
N ALA A 7 6.28 5.34 -12.09
CA ALA A 7 5.36 6.12 -12.92
C ALA A 7 5.36 5.67 -14.39
N HIS A 8 6.55 5.46 -14.97
CA HIS A 8 6.70 4.92 -16.32
C HIS A 8 5.98 3.58 -16.49
N LYS A 9 6.21 2.63 -15.57
CA LYS A 9 5.59 1.31 -15.61
C LYS A 9 4.09 1.37 -15.42
N THR A 10 3.60 2.20 -14.51
CA THR A 10 2.16 2.39 -14.25
C THR A 10 1.44 2.82 -15.53
N VAL A 11 1.96 3.82 -16.23
CA VAL A 11 1.36 4.32 -17.47
C VAL A 11 1.48 3.31 -18.62
N HIS A 12 2.60 2.60 -18.75
CA HIS A 12 2.78 1.59 -19.81
C HIS A 12 1.96 0.32 -19.59
N ALA A 13 1.69 -0.05 -18.34
CA ALA A 13 0.88 -1.23 -18.01
C ALA A 13 -0.63 -0.99 -18.20
N TYR A 14 -1.08 0.27 -18.18
CA TYR A 14 -2.47 0.61 -18.41
C TYR A 14 -2.89 0.27 -19.85
N PRO A 15 -4.06 -0.37 -20.09
CA PRO A 15 -4.53 -0.69 -21.43
C PRO A 15 -4.60 0.54 -22.34
N GLY A 16 -3.87 0.50 -23.47
CA GLY A 16 -3.74 1.63 -24.39
C GLY A 16 -2.76 2.72 -23.94
N GLY A 17 -2.01 2.49 -22.87
CA GLY A 17 -0.89 3.32 -22.42
C GLY A 17 -1.25 4.79 -22.21
N SER A 18 -0.32 5.68 -22.58
CA SER A 18 -0.53 7.13 -22.50
C SER A 18 -1.68 7.61 -23.38
N GLU A 19 -1.95 6.97 -24.52
CA GLU A 19 -3.02 7.37 -25.46
C GLU A 19 -4.40 7.24 -24.82
N SER A 20 -4.63 6.18 -24.05
CA SER A 20 -5.90 5.94 -23.38
C SER A 20 -5.99 6.55 -21.99
N LEU A 21 -4.86 6.69 -21.28
CA LEU A 21 -4.84 7.21 -19.91
C LEU A 21 -4.88 8.74 -19.86
N ALA A 22 -4.10 9.42 -20.71
CA ALA A 22 -3.92 10.88 -20.63
C ALA A 22 -5.23 11.68 -20.73
N PRO A 23 -6.19 11.34 -21.62
CA PRO A 23 -7.47 12.05 -21.68
C PRO A 23 -8.29 11.95 -20.39
N ARG A 24 -8.12 10.87 -19.61
CA ARG A 24 -8.84 10.64 -18.34
C ARG A 24 -8.33 11.52 -17.20
N ILE A 25 -7.15 12.10 -17.36
CA ILE A 25 -6.51 13.03 -16.40
C ILE A 25 -6.27 14.40 -17.04
N ALA A 26 -7.13 14.77 -18.00
CA ALA A 26 -7.15 16.08 -18.66
C ALA A 26 -5.81 16.53 -19.30
N MET A 27 -5.03 15.60 -19.85
CA MET A 27 -3.78 15.92 -20.55
C MET A 27 -3.63 15.20 -21.89
N SER A 28 -2.68 15.64 -22.72
CA SER A 28 -2.39 14.96 -23.99
C SER A 28 -1.46 13.75 -23.79
N ALA A 29 -1.59 12.74 -24.64
CA ALA A 29 -0.77 11.53 -24.59
C ALA A 29 0.73 11.84 -24.69
N ALA A 30 1.11 12.80 -25.56
CA ALA A 30 2.48 13.24 -25.72
C ALA A 30 3.04 13.88 -24.44
N VAL A 31 2.24 14.70 -23.74
CA VAL A 31 2.63 15.31 -22.46
C VAL A 31 2.82 14.25 -21.39
N LEU A 32 1.84 13.34 -21.22
CA LEU A 32 1.96 12.26 -20.24
C LEU A 32 3.19 11.38 -20.50
N ARG A 33 3.38 10.95 -21.75
CA ARG A 33 4.53 10.14 -22.17
C ARG A 33 5.85 10.83 -21.84
N ASN A 34 5.97 12.12 -22.12
CA ASN A 34 7.15 12.89 -21.79
C ASN A 34 7.35 13.04 -20.27
N LYS A 35 6.26 13.19 -19.51
CA LYS A 35 6.30 13.33 -18.04
C LYS A 35 6.72 12.07 -17.31
N VAL A 36 6.41 10.90 -17.86
CA VAL A 36 6.79 9.60 -17.29
C VAL A 36 8.10 9.05 -17.85
N ASN A 37 8.73 9.70 -18.82
CA ASN A 37 9.96 9.22 -19.43
C ASN A 37 11.14 9.36 -18.43
N PRO A 38 11.78 8.26 -17.98
CA PRO A 38 12.89 8.33 -17.03
C PRO A 38 14.11 9.10 -17.56
N ASN A 39 14.22 9.27 -18.87
CA ASN A 39 15.31 10.01 -19.52
C ASN A 39 14.99 11.51 -19.70
N ASN A 40 13.81 11.98 -19.26
CA ASN A 40 13.44 13.40 -19.36
C ASN A 40 13.69 14.12 -18.03
N SER A 41 14.47 15.20 -18.07
CA SER A 41 14.89 16.00 -16.91
C SER A 41 14.13 17.33 -16.74
N THR A 42 13.05 17.56 -17.50
CA THR A 42 12.39 18.88 -17.54
C THR A 42 10.91 18.80 -17.16
N HIS A 43 10.16 17.94 -17.83
CA HIS A 43 8.73 17.81 -17.63
C HIS A 43 8.53 16.62 -16.69
N HIS A 44 8.23 16.88 -15.43
CA HIS A 44 7.98 15.86 -14.43
C HIS A 44 6.50 15.79 -14.08
N LEU A 45 6.06 14.61 -13.65
CA LEU A 45 4.76 14.44 -12.99
C LEU A 45 4.73 15.26 -11.70
N THR A 46 3.70 16.09 -11.54
CA THR A 46 3.40 16.70 -10.24
C THR A 46 2.76 15.67 -9.31
N LEU A 47 2.75 15.93 -8.00
CA LEU A 47 2.10 15.04 -7.03
C LEU A 47 0.60 14.88 -7.29
N VAL A 48 -0.06 15.94 -7.75
CA VAL A 48 -1.49 15.92 -8.09
C VAL A 48 -1.72 14.97 -9.27
N GLU A 49 -0.95 15.11 -10.35
CA GLU A 49 -1.07 14.24 -11.53
C GLU A 49 -0.70 12.79 -11.22
N ALA A 50 0.30 12.55 -10.38
CA ALA A 50 0.64 11.21 -9.93
C ALA A 50 -0.52 10.56 -9.15
N SER A 51 -1.18 11.33 -8.29
CA SER A 51 -2.39 10.89 -7.58
C SER A 51 -3.52 10.54 -8.53
N GLU A 52 -3.77 11.37 -9.55
CA GLU A 52 -4.78 11.11 -10.58
C GLU A 52 -4.48 9.85 -11.39
N VAL A 53 -3.22 9.67 -11.83
CA VAL A 53 -2.78 8.45 -12.51
C VAL A 53 -3.05 7.21 -11.65
N MET A 54 -2.67 7.23 -10.38
CA MET A 54 -2.93 6.10 -9.46
C MET A 54 -4.44 5.86 -9.28
N GLY A 55 -5.23 6.92 -9.10
CA GLY A 55 -6.68 6.80 -8.91
C GLY A 55 -7.40 6.24 -10.14
N VAL A 56 -6.96 6.60 -11.34
CA VAL A 56 -7.57 6.14 -12.60
C VAL A 56 -7.16 4.72 -12.96
N THR A 57 -5.91 4.36 -12.68
CA THR A 57 -5.35 3.03 -13.02
C THR A 57 -5.61 1.98 -11.95
N GLY A 58 -5.79 2.38 -10.68
CA GLY A 58 -5.79 1.48 -9.53
C GLY A 58 -4.41 0.88 -9.23
N ASP A 59 -3.36 1.31 -9.93
CA ASP A 59 -1.99 0.86 -9.71
C ASP A 59 -1.26 1.88 -8.83
N TYR A 60 -1.00 1.48 -7.59
CA TYR A 60 -0.38 2.31 -6.54
C TYR A 60 1.13 2.12 -6.43
N ARG A 61 1.80 1.57 -7.45
CA ARG A 61 3.26 1.35 -7.41
C ARG A 61 4.06 2.63 -7.24
N ILE A 62 3.58 3.76 -7.74
CA ILE A 62 4.19 5.09 -7.51
C ILE A 62 4.22 5.40 -6.02
N LEU A 63 3.11 5.20 -5.32
CA LEU A 63 2.99 5.44 -3.88
C LEU A 63 3.87 4.49 -3.06
N HIS A 64 3.92 3.20 -3.40
CA HIS A 64 4.84 2.25 -2.75
C HIS A 64 6.31 2.58 -3.00
N ALA A 65 6.68 3.03 -4.21
CA ALA A 65 8.05 3.44 -4.51
C ALA A 65 8.46 4.66 -3.68
N LEU A 66 7.59 5.67 -3.60
CA LEU A 66 7.82 6.87 -2.77
C LEU A 66 8.01 6.50 -1.29
N ALA A 67 7.15 5.64 -0.74
CA ALA A 67 7.31 5.18 0.64
C ALA A 67 8.63 4.44 0.86
N GLY A 68 8.98 3.53 -0.06
CA GLY A 68 10.22 2.76 0.00
C GLY A 68 11.48 3.63 -0.05
N GLU A 69 11.48 4.71 -0.83
CA GLU A 69 12.60 5.68 -0.89
C GLU A 69 12.85 6.36 0.46
N HIS A 70 11.82 6.48 1.30
CA HIS A 70 11.89 7.09 2.62
C HIS A 70 11.94 6.07 3.77
N GLY A 71 12.09 4.78 3.48
CA GLY A 71 12.14 3.72 4.50
C GLY A 71 10.79 3.42 5.16
N TYR A 72 9.68 3.79 4.52
CA TYR A 72 8.33 3.47 4.97
C TYR A 72 7.75 2.30 4.18
N THR A 73 6.82 1.59 4.81
CA THR A 73 5.91 0.67 4.14
C THR A 73 4.50 1.25 4.15
N LEU A 74 3.67 0.81 3.21
CA LEU A 74 2.27 1.20 3.13
C LEU A 74 1.43 -0.07 2.99
N SER A 75 0.35 -0.14 3.76
CA SER A 75 -0.70 -1.13 3.58
C SER A 75 -1.97 -0.40 3.18
N LYS A 76 -2.65 -0.93 2.17
CA LYS A 76 -3.93 -0.39 1.74
C LYS A 76 -4.94 -0.61 2.87
N MET A 77 -5.59 0.46 3.31
CA MET A 77 -6.75 0.32 4.18
C MET A 77 -7.91 -0.19 3.32
N GLU A 78 -8.34 -1.43 3.53
CA GLU A 78 -9.57 -1.91 2.95
C GLU A 78 -10.74 -1.08 3.53
N GLY A 79 -11.73 -0.76 2.69
CA GLY A 79 -12.84 0.13 3.06
C GLY A 79 -13.61 -0.37 4.28
N ARG A 80 -14.41 0.50 4.92
CA ARG A 80 -15.18 0.26 6.17
C ARG A 80 -15.39 -1.23 6.47
N THR A 81 -14.50 -1.80 7.28
CA THR A 81 -14.63 -3.19 7.71
C THR A 81 -15.97 -3.31 8.44
N SER A 82 -16.81 -4.23 7.96
CA SER A 82 -18.06 -4.57 8.63
C SER A 82 -17.71 -5.40 9.86
N GLY A 83 -18.05 -4.91 11.05
CA GLY A 83 -17.68 -5.58 12.29
C GLY A 83 -17.89 -4.72 13.53
N SER A 84 -17.55 -5.28 14.69
CA SER A 84 -17.56 -4.58 15.97
C SER A 84 -16.12 -4.35 16.44
N LEU A 85 -15.91 -3.28 17.19
CA LEU A 85 -14.61 -2.97 17.79
C LEU A 85 -14.07 -4.16 18.62
N ILE A 86 -14.96 -4.83 19.36
CA ILE A 86 -14.60 -6.01 20.15
C ILE A 86 -14.18 -7.19 19.27
N GLY A 87 -14.84 -7.40 18.12
CA GLY A 87 -14.46 -8.44 17.17
C GLY A 87 -13.07 -8.20 16.58
N ALA A 88 -12.79 -6.96 16.17
CA ALA A 88 -11.46 -6.57 15.68
C ALA A 88 -10.37 -6.74 16.76
N LEU A 89 -10.68 -6.40 18.02
CA LEU A 89 -9.74 -6.58 19.14
C LEU A 89 -9.43 -8.06 19.38
N LEU A 90 -10.46 -8.92 19.36
CA LEU A 90 -10.29 -10.37 19.53
C LEU A 90 -9.49 -10.97 18.37
N ALA A 91 -9.72 -10.53 17.13
CA ALA A 91 -8.92 -10.93 15.97
C ALA A 91 -7.44 -10.52 16.13
N ALA A 92 -7.18 -9.30 16.62
CA ALA A 92 -5.81 -8.83 16.89
C ALA A 92 -5.13 -9.68 17.98
N ALA A 93 -5.86 -10.02 19.04
CA ALA A 93 -5.36 -10.89 20.10
C ALA A 93 -5.03 -12.29 19.60
N GLY A 94 -5.90 -12.89 18.77
CA GLY A 94 -5.66 -14.19 18.13
C GLY A 94 -4.42 -14.17 17.24
N ALA A 95 -4.34 -13.23 16.31
CA ALA A 95 -3.19 -13.12 15.39
C ALA A 95 -1.87 -12.86 16.13
N LYS A 96 -1.92 -12.16 17.27
CA LYS A 96 -0.75 -11.98 18.15
C LYS A 96 -0.34 -13.30 18.81
N GLY A 97 -1.31 -14.12 19.21
CA GLY A 97 -1.08 -15.49 19.69
C GLY A 97 -0.38 -16.33 18.63
N ASP A 98 -0.90 -16.34 17.40
CA ASP A 98 -0.31 -17.08 16.27
C ASP A 98 1.14 -16.63 16.01
N LEU A 99 1.41 -15.32 16.03
CA LEU A 99 2.78 -14.81 15.90
C LEU A 99 3.69 -15.29 17.03
N ALA A 100 3.20 -15.31 18.27
CA ALA A 100 3.97 -15.76 19.41
C ALA A 100 4.33 -17.26 19.30
N GLU A 101 3.42 -18.08 18.79
CA GLU A 101 3.66 -19.51 18.50
C GLU A 101 4.73 -19.68 17.41
N VAL A 102 4.61 -18.99 16.28
CA VAL A 102 5.60 -19.01 15.19
C VAL A 102 7.00 -18.60 15.68
N ILE A 103 7.08 -17.56 16.51
CA ILE A 103 8.36 -17.12 17.09
C ILE A 103 8.89 -18.17 18.07
N ALA A 104 8.04 -18.77 18.90
CA ALA A 104 8.46 -19.80 19.85
C ALA A 104 9.03 -21.03 19.12
N GLU A 105 8.40 -21.45 18.02
CA GLU A 105 8.88 -22.54 17.17
C GLU A 105 10.20 -22.19 16.49
N ALA A 106 10.29 -21.02 15.84
CA ALA A 106 11.51 -20.56 15.16
C ALA A 106 12.69 -20.32 16.11
N MET A 107 12.43 -20.15 17.41
CA MET A 107 13.46 -19.97 18.43
C MET A 107 13.85 -21.28 19.13
N ALA A 108 13.22 -22.41 18.81
CA ALA A 108 13.48 -23.70 19.47
C ALA A 108 14.95 -24.15 19.34
N ASP A 109 15.60 -23.82 18.22
CA ASP A 109 17.01 -24.13 17.95
C ASP A 109 17.96 -22.92 18.19
N GLN A 110 17.43 -21.84 18.76
CA GLN A 110 18.10 -20.56 19.02
C GLN A 110 18.63 -19.83 17.77
N ARG A 111 18.11 -20.12 16.57
CA ARG A 111 18.54 -19.46 15.33
C ARG A 111 17.36 -19.20 14.40
N ILE A 112 17.22 -17.96 13.96
CA ILE A 112 16.22 -17.61 12.94
C ILE A 112 16.84 -17.74 11.54
N THR A 113 16.30 -18.64 10.74
CA THR A 113 16.64 -18.80 9.32
C THR A 113 15.99 -17.71 8.45
N PRO A 114 16.47 -17.48 7.20
CA PRO A 114 15.83 -16.54 6.28
C PRO A 114 14.36 -16.86 5.97
N ASN A 115 14.01 -18.15 5.92
CA ASN A 115 12.64 -18.59 5.69
C ASN A 115 11.75 -18.26 6.89
N GLU A 116 12.21 -18.54 8.11
CA GLU A 116 11.47 -18.19 9.33
C GLU A 116 11.34 -16.69 9.51
N ALA A 117 12.38 -15.92 9.21
CA ALA A 117 12.31 -14.46 9.20
C ALA A 117 11.24 -13.95 8.21
N SER A 118 11.14 -14.57 7.03
CA SER A 118 10.08 -14.26 6.06
C SER A 118 8.69 -14.59 6.60
N THR A 119 8.51 -15.76 7.21
CA THR A 119 7.25 -16.16 7.85
C THR A 119 6.86 -15.20 8.96
N ILE A 120 7.78 -14.87 9.88
CA ILE A 120 7.56 -13.89 10.96
C ILE A 120 7.13 -12.53 10.37
N ALA A 121 7.82 -12.06 9.33
CA ALA A 121 7.46 -10.80 8.67
C ALA A 121 6.04 -10.81 8.09
N GLN A 122 5.59 -11.94 7.52
CA GLN A 122 4.22 -12.09 7.01
C GLN A 122 3.18 -12.01 8.14
N HIS A 123 3.43 -12.67 9.28
CA HIS A 123 2.56 -12.56 10.46
C HIS A 123 2.52 -11.14 11.04
N CYS A 124 3.66 -10.45 11.08
CA CYS A 124 3.73 -9.04 11.48
C CYS A 124 2.92 -8.12 10.55
N ALA A 125 3.02 -8.32 9.23
CA ALA A 125 2.24 -7.55 8.26
C ALA A 125 0.73 -7.75 8.46
N ARG A 126 0.29 -9.00 8.68
CA ARG A 126 -1.10 -9.32 9.00
C ARG A 126 -1.58 -8.61 10.28
N LEU A 127 -0.75 -8.56 11.32
CA LEU A 127 -1.09 -7.83 12.55
C LEU A 127 -1.22 -6.32 12.33
N GLN A 128 -0.36 -5.73 11.50
CA GLN A 128 -0.47 -4.31 11.14
C GLN A 128 -1.80 -4.00 10.45
N GLU A 129 -2.25 -4.88 9.55
CA GLU A 129 -3.57 -4.77 8.90
C GLU A 129 -4.71 -4.84 9.93
N ILE A 130 -4.70 -5.83 10.81
CA ILE A 130 -5.76 -5.98 11.84
C ILE A 130 -5.78 -4.78 12.78
N PHE A 131 -4.61 -4.23 13.16
CA PHE A 131 -4.57 -3.02 13.98
C PHE A 131 -5.09 -1.78 13.24
N ALA A 132 -4.86 -1.68 11.93
CA ALA A 132 -5.45 -0.61 11.13
C ALA A 132 -6.99 -0.73 11.11
N GLU A 133 -7.54 -1.95 10.97
CA GLU A 133 -8.98 -2.18 11.06
C GLU A 133 -9.55 -1.84 12.44
N LEU A 134 -8.83 -2.19 13.52
CA LEU A 134 -9.22 -1.86 14.89
C LEU A 134 -9.31 -0.34 15.07
N ALA A 135 -8.33 0.41 14.59
CA ALA A 135 -8.32 1.88 14.63
C ALA A 135 -9.52 2.45 13.85
N GLN A 136 -9.86 1.86 12.70
CA GLN A 136 -11.01 2.29 11.90
C GLN A 136 -12.34 2.05 12.62
N HIS A 137 -12.50 0.92 13.31
CA HIS A 137 -13.70 0.64 14.11
C HIS A 137 -13.85 1.64 15.26
N ALA A 138 -12.75 1.99 15.94
CA ALA A 138 -12.77 2.98 17.01
C ALA A 138 -13.18 4.37 16.49
N ALA A 139 -12.60 4.81 15.37
CA ALA A 139 -12.95 6.08 14.73
C ALA A 139 -14.43 6.11 14.29
N ASN A 140 -14.93 5.00 13.73
CA ASN A 140 -16.33 4.88 13.31
C ASN A 140 -17.31 4.89 14.49
N ALA A 141 -16.96 4.28 15.62
CA ALA A 141 -17.79 4.30 16.83
C ALA A 141 -17.90 5.73 17.38
N ALA A 142 -16.77 6.44 17.49
CA ALA A 142 -16.76 7.83 17.94
C ALA A 142 -17.61 8.76 17.05
N ALA A 143 -17.60 8.55 15.73
CA ALA A 143 -18.39 9.34 14.80
C ALA A 143 -19.91 9.10 14.91
N ARG A 144 -20.35 7.91 15.38
CA ARG A 144 -21.78 7.61 15.61
C ARG A 144 -22.31 8.29 16.87
N ASP A 145 -21.50 8.34 17.93
CA ASP A 145 -21.92 8.93 19.21
C ASP A 145 -21.96 10.47 19.17
N ALA A 146 -21.41 11.08 18.13
CA ALA A 146 -21.42 12.53 17.89
C ALA A 146 -22.64 13.03 17.07
N GLN A 147 -23.51 12.12 16.60
CA GLN A 147 -24.76 12.44 15.87
C GLN A 147 -25.98 12.29 16.78
#